data_AF-A0A5E4A3I9-F1
#
_entry.id   AF-A0A5E4A3I9-F1
#
_cell.length_a   1.000
_cell.length_b   1.000
_cell.length_c   1.000
_cell.angle_alpha   90.00
_cell.angle_beta   90.00
_cell.angle_gamma   90.00
#
_symmetry.space_group_name_H-M   'P 1'
#
loop_
_entity.id
_entity.type
_entity.pdbx_description
1 polymer ?
#
loop_
_entity_poly.entity_id
_entity_poly.type
_entity_poly.pdbx_seq_one_letter_code
_entity_poly.pdbx_strand_id
1 'polypeptide(L)'
;MENETVSELNQTQLQPQAVVALEYQVVTILLVLIICGLGIVGNIMVVLVVMRTKHMRTPTNCYLVSLAVADLMVLVAAGLPNITDSIYGSWVYGYVGCLCITYLQYLGINASSCSITAFTIERYIAICHPIKAQFLCTFSRAKKIIIFVWAFTSIYCMLWFFLLDLNISTYKDAIVVSCGYKISRNYYSPIYLMDFGVFYVVPMILATVLYGFIARILFLNPIPSDPKENSKTWKNDSTHQNKNLNLNTSNRCFNSTVSSRKQVSKAEPPSQ
;
A
#
# COMPACT_ATOMS: atom_id res chain seq x y z
N MET A 1 46.03 -6.76 -43.16
CA MET A 1 45.26 -7.92 -42.69
C MET A 1 44.94 -7.84 -41.19
N GLU A 2 45.08 -6.67 -40.54
CA GLU A 2 44.70 -6.44 -39.13
C GLU A 2 43.40 -5.61 -38.98
N ASN A 3 42.96 -4.91 -40.04
CA ASN A 3 41.74 -4.08 -40.01
C ASN A 3 40.45 -4.90 -40.11
N GLU A 4 40.47 -6.08 -40.73
CA GLU A 4 39.29 -6.95 -40.83
C GLU A 4 39.03 -7.70 -39.51
N THR A 5 40.08 -8.14 -38.83
CA THR A 5 39.99 -8.82 -37.53
C THR A 5 39.50 -7.91 -36.39
N VAL A 6 39.80 -6.61 -36.43
CA VAL A 6 39.29 -5.64 -35.44
C VAL A 6 37.81 -5.31 -35.70
N SER A 7 37.38 -5.30 -36.97
CA SER A 7 35.97 -5.07 -37.32
C SER A 7 35.08 -6.24 -36.91
N GLU A 8 35.53 -7.49 -37.10
CA GLU A 8 34.78 -8.68 -36.68
C GLU A 8 34.73 -8.83 -35.14
N LEU A 9 35.80 -8.46 -34.41
CA LEU A 9 35.79 -8.50 -32.94
C LEU A 9 34.83 -7.45 -32.33
N ASN A 10 34.74 -6.26 -32.95
CA ASN A 10 33.78 -5.22 -32.55
C ASN A 10 32.33 -5.60 -32.90
N GLN A 11 32.08 -6.21 -34.06
CA GLN A 11 30.74 -6.68 -34.44
C GLN A 11 30.24 -7.81 -33.52
N THR A 12 31.11 -8.74 -33.15
CA THR A 12 30.73 -9.91 -32.35
C THR A 12 30.51 -9.57 -30.86
N GLN A 13 31.07 -8.46 -30.35
CA GLN A 13 30.82 -7.98 -28.98
C GLN A 13 29.68 -6.96 -28.89
N LEU A 14 29.50 -6.10 -29.91
CA LEU A 14 28.42 -5.11 -29.95
C LEU A 14 27.04 -5.77 -30.13
N GLN A 15 26.96 -6.83 -30.93
CA GLN A 15 25.71 -7.52 -31.23
C GLN A 15 25.06 -8.25 -30.03
N PRO A 16 25.78 -9.04 -29.20
CA PRO A 16 25.20 -9.64 -28.00
C PRO A 16 24.81 -8.59 -26.94
N GLN A 17 25.56 -7.50 -26.82
CA GLN A 17 25.26 -6.44 -25.84
C GLN A 17 24.03 -5.61 -26.25
N ALA A 18 23.87 -5.36 -27.55
CA ALA A 18 22.68 -4.69 -28.10
C ALA A 18 21.42 -5.57 -28.06
N VAL A 19 21.54 -6.88 -28.34
CA VAL A 19 20.42 -7.82 -28.25
C VAL A 19 19.97 -7.99 -26.80
N VAL A 20 20.91 -8.13 -25.84
CA VAL A 20 20.57 -8.20 -24.41
C VAL A 20 19.91 -6.91 -23.92
N ALA A 21 20.34 -5.74 -24.40
CA ALA A 21 19.71 -4.46 -24.06
C ALA A 21 18.28 -4.35 -24.62
N LEU A 22 18.04 -4.83 -25.85
CA LEU A 22 16.73 -4.77 -26.49
C LEU A 22 15.74 -5.76 -25.87
N GLU A 23 16.17 -6.99 -25.58
CA GLU A 23 15.38 -7.98 -24.85
C GLU A 23 14.97 -7.44 -23.46
N TYR A 24 15.91 -6.85 -22.72
CA TYR A 24 15.63 -6.23 -21.42
C TYR A 24 14.61 -5.08 -21.52
N GLN A 25 14.75 -4.21 -22.52
CA GLN A 25 13.84 -3.10 -22.76
C GLN A 25 12.43 -3.58 -23.12
N VAL A 26 12.30 -4.58 -24.01
CA VAL A 26 11.01 -5.16 -24.38
C VAL A 26 10.34 -5.82 -23.17
N VAL A 27 11.09 -6.60 -22.39
CA VAL A 27 10.56 -7.25 -21.18
C VAL A 27 10.11 -6.20 -20.16
N THR A 28 10.90 -5.14 -19.94
CA THR A 28 10.55 -4.07 -19.00
C THR A 28 9.30 -3.33 -19.45
N ILE A 29 9.21 -2.94 -20.72
CA ILE A 29 8.02 -2.26 -21.27
C ILE A 29 6.79 -3.13 -21.10
N LEU A 30 6.85 -4.42 -21.47
CA LEU A 30 5.72 -5.34 -21.36
C LEU A 30 5.27 -5.53 -19.90
N LEU A 31 6.22 -5.74 -18.97
CA LEU A 31 5.91 -5.90 -17.56
C LEU A 31 5.30 -4.63 -16.96
N VAL A 32 5.88 -3.46 -17.23
CA VAL A 32 5.36 -2.17 -16.75
C VAL A 32 3.97 -1.92 -17.32
N LEU A 33 3.72 -2.21 -18.59
CA LEU A 33 2.39 -2.11 -19.21
C LEU A 33 1.35 -2.97 -18.49
N ILE A 34 1.68 -4.23 -18.20
CA ILE A 34 0.78 -5.16 -17.51
C ILE A 34 0.50 -4.67 -16.08
N ILE A 35 1.55 -4.30 -15.33
CA ILE A 35 1.41 -3.81 -13.95
C ILE A 35 0.60 -2.53 -13.91
N CYS A 36 0.87 -1.56 -14.78
CA CYS A 36 0.11 -0.33 -14.89
C CYS A 36 -1.34 -0.59 -15.28
N GLY A 37 -1.59 -1.41 -16.30
CA GLY A 37 -2.94 -1.73 -16.76
C GLY A 37 -3.79 -2.38 -15.65
N LEU A 38 -3.27 -3.45 -15.05
CA LEU A 38 -3.97 -4.16 -13.98
C LEU A 38 -4.11 -3.28 -12.71
N GLY A 39 -3.06 -2.56 -12.35
CA GLY A 39 -3.04 -1.70 -11.19
C GLY A 39 -4.01 -0.52 -11.32
N ILE A 40 -4.11 0.12 -12.49
CA ILE A 40 -5.04 1.22 -12.73
C ILE A 40 -6.48 0.72 -12.65
N VAL A 41 -6.79 -0.38 -13.35
CA VAL A 41 -8.14 -0.97 -13.32
C VAL A 41 -8.53 -1.39 -11.91
N GLY A 42 -7.63 -2.10 -11.20
CA GLY A 42 -7.88 -2.58 -9.84
C GLY A 42 -8.11 -1.45 -8.84
N ASN A 43 -7.25 -0.43 -8.84
CA ASN A 43 -7.37 0.68 -7.91
C ASN A 43 -8.59 1.57 -8.21
N ILE A 44 -8.94 1.79 -9.49
CA ILE A 44 -10.19 2.46 -9.86
C ILE A 44 -11.39 1.68 -9.34
N MET A 45 -11.41 0.35 -9.50
CA MET A 45 -12.48 -0.50 -8.99
C MET A 45 -12.65 -0.37 -7.47
N VAL A 46 -11.56 -0.36 -6.69
CA VAL A 46 -11.61 -0.15 -5.24
C VAL A 46 -12.29 1.17 -4.90
N VAL A 47 -11.87 2.27 -5.54
CA VAL A 47 -12.48 3.59 -5.34
C VAL A 47 -13.97 3.58 -5.69
N LEU A 48 -14.33 3.02 -6.85
CA LEU A 48 -15.71 2.96 -7.32
C LEU A 48 -16.62 2.17 -6.38
N VAL A 49 -16.21 0.97 -5.96
CA VAL A 49 -17.01 0.08 -5.10
C VAL A 49 -17.30 0.74 -3.75
N VAL A 50 -16.29 1.36 -3.13
CA VAL A 50 -16.44 2.03 -1.83
C VAL A 50 -17.28 3.30 -1.96
N MET A 51 -17.11 4.07 -3.04
CA MET A 51 -17.90 5.30 -3.26
C MET A 51 -19.36 5.01 -3.58
N ARG A 52 -19.66 3.98 -4.39
CA ARG A 52 -21.02 3.63 -4.80
C ARG A 52 -21.83 2.94 -3.71
N THR A 53 -21.18 2.13 -2.88
CA THR A 53 -21.88 1.30 -1.90
C THR A 53 -21.91 1.98 -0.52
N LYS A 54 -23.05 2.55 -0.13
CA LYS A 54 -23.19 3.26 1.17
C LYS A 54 -22.80 2.38 2.37
N HIS A 55 -23.15 1.10 2.35
CA HIS A 55 -22.81 0.14 3.41
C HIS A 55 -21.29 -0.11 3.53
N MET A 56 -20.53 0.10 2.46
CA MET A 56 -19.07 -0.07 2.45
C MET A 56 -18.32 1.19 2.89
N ARG A 57 -19.00 2.26 3.30
CA ARG A 57 -18.35 3.49 3.79
C ARG A 57 -17.94 3.37 5.26
N THR A 58 -17.10 2.38 5.54
CA THR A 58 -16.52 2.14 6.85
C THR A 58 -15.17 2.88 6.99
N PRO A 59 -14.70 3.13 8.22
CA PRO A 59 -13.40 3.74 8.48
C PRO A 59 -12.26 3.02 7.76
N THR A 60 -12.27 1.68 7.81
CA THR A 60 -11.30 0.81 7.13
C THR A 60 -11.29 0.97 5.62
N ASN A 61 -12.47 1.11 5.02
CA ASN A 61 -12.57 1.27 3.57
C ASN A 61 -12.13 2.68 3.12
N CYS A 62 -12.14 3.69 4.00
CA CYS A 62 -11.53 4.99 3.69
C CYS A 62 -10.01 4.89 3.52
N TYR A 63 -9.33 4.09 4.35
CA TYR A 63 -7.90 3.85 4.18
C TYR A 63 -7.59 3.12 2.87
N LEU A 64 -8.43 2.16 2.47
CA LEU A 64 -8.32 1.49 1.18
C LEU A 64 -8.48 2.45 0.00
N VAL A 65 -9.42 3.39 0.08
CA VAL A 65 -9.57 4.44 -0.94
C VAL A 65 -8.35 5.36 -0.98
N SER A 66 -7.83 5.78 0.18
CA SER A 66 -6.60 6.59 0.25
C SER A 66 -5.42 5.88 -0.41
N LEU A 67 -5.25 4.59 -0.12
CA LEU A 67 -4.23 3.74 -0.71
C LEU A 67 -4.40 3.63 -2.23
N ALA A 68 -5.61 3.33 -2.70
CA ALA A 68 -5.90 3.22 -4.13
C ALA A 68 -5.63 4.53 -4.89
N VAL A 69 -5.92 5.70 -4.28
CA VAL A 69 -5.59 7.01 -4.89
C VAL A 69 -4.09 7.23 -4.95
N ALA A 70 -3.34 6.85 -3.90
CA ALA A 70 -1.88 6.95 -3.89
C ALA A 70 -1.25 6.02 -4.95
N ASP A 71 -1.73 4.79 -5.06
CA ASP A 71 -1.24 3.82 -6.05
C ASP A 71 -1.55 4.28 -7.48
N LEU A 72 -2.76 4.82 -7.74
CA LEU A 72 -3.09 5.42 -9.04
C LEU A 72 -2.13 6.58 -9.38
N MET A 73 -1.80 7.42 -8.40
CA MET A 73 -0.83 8.49 -8.59
C MET A 73 0.54 7.95 -8.99
N VAL A 74 1.04 6.89 -8.33
CA VAL A 74 2.32 6.26 -8.70
C VAL A 74 2.25 5.62 -10.08
N LEU A 75 1.17 4.91 -10.42
CA LEU A 75 1.05 4.26 -11.73
C LEU A 75 1.00 5.26 -12.88
N VAL A 76 0.33 6.41 -12.69
CA VAL A 76 0.24 7.47 -13.69
C VAL A 76 1.52 8.31 -13.75
N ALA A 77 2.13 8.64 -12.61
CA ALA A 77 3.31 9.50 -12.54
C ALA A 77 4.63 8.74 -12.76
N ALA A 78 4.79 7.52 -12.27
CA ALA A 78 6.00 6.74 -12.50
C ALA A 78 5.85 5.78 -13.68
N GLY A 79 4.73 5.05 -13.72
CA GLY A 79 4.53 3.96 -14.68
C GLY A 79 4.45 4.42 -16.13
N LEU A 80 3.55 5.36 -16.44
CA LEU A 80 3.40 5.83 -17.83
C LEU A 80 4.65 6.55 -18.36
N PRO A 81 5.31 7.45 -17.61
CA PRO A 81 6.53 8.10 -18.08
C PRO A 81 7.69 7.12 -18.24
N ASN A 82 7.77 6.06 -17.44
CA ASN A 82 8.79 5.03 -17.61
C ASN A 82 8.65 4.28 -18.95
N ILE A 83 7.41 4.02 -19.39
CA ILE A 83 7.15 3.43 -20.72
C ILE A 83 7.63 4.38 -21.81
N THR A 84 7.27 5.66 -21.72
CA THR A 84 7.67 6.68 -22.70
C THR A 84 9.19 6.84 -22.74
N ASP A 85 9.86 6.96 -21.60
CA ASP A 85 11.31 7.08 -21.51
C ASP A 85 12.02 5.84 -22.08
N SER A 86 11.46 4.65 -21.82
CA SER A 86 11.95 3.40 -22.41
C SER A 86 11.77 3.33 -23.93
N ILE A 87 10.79 4.01 -24.52
CA ILE A 87 10.54 4.01 -25.97
C ILE A 87 11.38 5.08 -26.69
N TYR A 88 11.42 6.30 -26.15
CA TYR A 88 12.06 7.45 -26.79
C TYR A 88 13.54 7.61 -26.40
N GLY A 89 14.00 6.94 -25.33
CA GLY A 89 15.37 7.05 -24.82
C GLY A 89 15.75 8.45 -24.34
N SER A 90 14.75 9.32 -24.13
CA SER A 90 14.94 10.71 -23.72
C SER A 90 13.71 11.26 -23.01
N TRP A 91 13.93 12.23 -22.12
CA TRP A 91 12.88 12.86 -21.34
C TRP A 91 12.08 13.86 -22.18
N VAL A 92 10.86 13.48 -22.58
CA VAL A 92 9.99 14.29 -23.45
C VAL A 92 9.06 15.26 -22.72
N TYR A 93 8.95 15.16 -21.38
CA TYR A 93 7.98 15.95 -20.60
C TYR A 93 8.48 17.35 -20.20
N GLY A 94 9.70 17.71 -20.62
CA GLY A 94 10.32 19.00 -20.32
C GLY A 94 10.55 19.23 -18.81
N TYR A 95 10.88 20.47 -18.45
CA TYR A 95 11.28 20.85 -17.09
C TYR A 95 10.13 20.72 -16.10
N VAL A 96 8.97 21.28 -16.45
CA VAL A 96 7.76 21.20 -15.61
C VAL A 96 7.34 19.75 -15.40
N GLY A 97 7.42 18.91 -16.45
CA GLY A 97 7.17 17.49 -16.32
C GLY A 97 8.15 16.81 -15.37
N CYS A 98 9.46 17.07 -15.50
CA CYS A 98 10.49 16.50 -14.62
C CYS A 98 10.18 16.75 -13.14
N LEU A 99 9.82 17.98 -12.81
CA LEU A 99 9.48 18.37 -11.44
C LEU A 99 8.16 17.74 -10.98
N CYS A 100 7.06 17.93 -11.73
CA CYS A 100 5.73 17.51 -11.31
C CYS A 100 5.58 15.99 -11.29
N ILE A 101 6.09 15.28 -12.29
CA ILE A 101 5.99 13.83 -12.41
C ILE A 101 6.74 13.17 -11.27
N THR A 102 8.00 13.58 -11.04
CA THR A 102 8.81 13.04 -9.95
C THR A 102 8.21 13.37 -8.59
N TYR A 103 7.71 14.60 -8.39
CA TYR A 103 7.01 14.98 -7.16
C TYR A 103 5.79 14.08 -6.89
N LEU A 104 4.93 13.86 -7.89
CA LEU A 104 3.73 13.02 -7.75
C LEU A 104 4.10 11.56 -7.48
N GLN A 105 5.17 11.06 -8.09
CA GLN A 105 5.69 9.72 -7.81
C GLN A 105 6.09 9.57 -6.34
N TYR A 106 6.94 10.45 -5.81
CA TYR A 106 7.36 10.39 -4.41
C TYR A 106 6.21 10.63 -3.44
N LEU A 107 5.31 11.56 -3.76
CA LEU A 107 4.10 11.80 -2.97
C LEU A 107 3.24 10.54 -2.88
N GLY A 108 3.01 9.87 -4.01
CA GLY A 108 2.23 8.64 -4.07
C GLY A 108 2.87 7.51 -3.25
N ILE A 109 4.18 7.30 -3.38
CA ILE A 109 4.91 6.27 -2.62
C ILE A 109 4.83 6.54 -1.11
N ASN A 110 5.11 7.77 -0.69
CA ASN A 110 5.14 8.13 0.73
C ASN A 110 3.73 8.12 1.35
N ALA A 111 2.72 8.59 0.61
CA ALA A 111 1.32 8.55 1.03
C ALA A 111 0.78 7.11 1.09
N SER A 112 1.15 6.24 0.14
CA SER A 112 0.78 4.83 0.10
C SER A 112 1.33 4.11 1.35
N SER A 113 2.61 4.29 1.66
CA SER A 113 3.23 3.68 2.83
C SER A 113 2.64 4.12 4.17
N CYS A 114 2.40 5.43 4.32
CA CYS A 114 1.71 5.96 5.50
C CYS A 114 0.27 5.44 5.61
N SER A 115 -0.43 5.31 4.47
CA SER A 115 -1.80 4.77 4.42
C SER A 115 -1.84 3.29 4.81
N ILE A 116 -0.88 2.47 4.35
CA ILE A 116 -0.74 1.05 4.74
C ILE A 116 -0.50 0.93 6.25
N THR A 117 0.36 1.77 6.80
CA THR A 117 0.65 1.78 8.25
C THR A 117 -0.61 2.12 9.04
N ALA A 118 -1.31 3.19 8.66
CA ALA A 118 -2.54 3.61 9.31
C ALA A 118 -3.65 2.53 9.21
N PHE A 119 -3.80 1.91 8.04
CA PHE A 119 -4.69 0.78 7.84
C PHE A 119 -4.34 -0.38 8.78
N THR A 120 -3.07 -0.75 8.87
CA THR A 120 -2.62 -1.87 9.71
C THR A 120 -2.88 -1.60 11.20
N ILE A 121 -2.61 -0.38 11.67
CA ILE A 121 -2.91 0.05 13.05
C ILE A 121 -4.41 -0.02 13.32
N GLU A 122 -5.25 0.45 12.39
CA GLU A 122 -6.70 0.35 12.56
C GLU A 122 -7.17 -1.10 12.66
N ARG A 123 -6.67 -1.98 11.78
CA ARG A 123 -6.99 -3.42 11.80
C ARG A 123 -6.53 -4.07 13.10
N TYR A 124 -5.35 -3.71 13.59
CA TYR A 124 -4.85 -4.18 14.87
C TYR A 124 -5.79 -3.77 16.02
N ILE A 125 -6.21 -2.50 16.08
CA ILE A 125 -7.13 -2.01 17.11
C ILE A 125 -8.49 -2.72 17.02
N ALA A 126 -9.02 -2.88 15.80
CA ALA A 126 -10.31 -3.53 15.55
C ALA A 126 -10.33 -4.99 16.02
N ILE A 127 -9.26 -5.74 15.79
CA ILE A 127 -9.17 -7.17 16.10
C ILE A 127 -8.75 -7.39 17.56
N CYS A 128 -7.73 -6.70 18.03
CA CYS A 128 -7.12 -6.96 19.35
C CYS A 128 -7.84 -6.21 20.48
N HIS A 129 -8.53 -5.11 20.19
CA HIS A 129 -9.17 -4.25 21.18
C HIS A 129 -10.59 -3.81 20.76
N PRO A 130 -11.55 -4.73 20.63
CA PRO A 130 -12.88 -4.46 20.08
C PRO A 130 -13.65 -3.37 20.84
N ILE A 131 -13.49 -3.27 22.16
CA ILE A 131 -14.13 -2.22 22.98
C ILE A 131 -13.53 -0.85 22.65
N LYS A 132 -12.21 -0.75 22.46
CA LYS A 132 -11.56 0.52 22.07
C LYS A 132 -11.87 0.87 20.61
N ALA A 133 -12.03 -0.13 19.74
CA ALA A 133 -12.35 0.07 18.33
C ALA A 133 -13.65 0.85 18.11
N GLN A 134 -14.68 0.64 18.95
CA GLN A 134 -15.94 1.40 18.86
C GLN A 134 -15.73 2.92 19.01
N PHE A 135 -14.74 3.34 19.79
CA PHE A 135 -14.43 4.75 20.00
C PHE A 135 -13.34 5.26 19.05
N LEU A 136 -12.36 4.42 18.69
CA LEU A 136 -11.18 4.83 17.93
C LEU A 136 -11.37 4.69 16.41
N CYS A 137 -12.01 3.61 15.94
CA CYS A 137 -12.26 3.33 14.53
C CYS A 137 -13.56 4.04 14.09
N THR A 138 -13.51 5.37 14.02
CA THR A 138 -14.64 6.20 13.58
C THR A 138 -14.34 6.88 12.25
N PHE A 139 -15.36 7.06 11.43
CA PHE A 139 -15.21 7.61 10.08
C PHE A 139 -14.59 9.01 10.07
N SER A 140 -14.98 9.85 11.03
CA SER A 140 -14.44 11.21 11.20
C SER A 140 -12.96 11.20 11.58
N ARG A 141 -12.52 10.24 12.42
CA ARG A 141 -11.10 10.10 12.77
C ARG A 141 -10.28 9.59 11.60
N ALA A 142 -10.77 8.56 10.89
CA ALA A 142 -10.10 8.03 9.70
C ALA A 142 -9.86 9.12 8.65
N LYS A 143 -10.89 9.95 8.36
CA LYS A 143 -10.74 11.10 7.47
C LYS A 143 -9.68 12.10 7.92
N LYS A 144 -9.66 12.45 9.22
CA LYS A 144 -8.65 13.37 9.77
C LYS A 144 -7.24 12.81 9.64
N ILE A 145 -7.06 11.52 9.91
CA ILE A 145 -5.76 10.83 9.77
C ILE A 145 -5.32 10.84 8.30
N ILE A 146 -6.22 10.53 7.36
CA ILE A 146 -5.93 10.58 5.93
C ILE A 146 -5.52 12.00 5.51
N ILE A 147 -6.30 13.02 5.85
CA ILE A 147 -5.97 14.41 5.53
C ILE A 147 -4.60 14.80 6.10
N PHE A 148 -4.31 14.41 7.34
CA PHE A 148 -3.01 14.66 7.96
C PHE A 148 -1.87 13.95 7.22
N VAL A 149 -2.04 12.67 6.86
CA VAL A 149 -1.06 11.90 6.09
C VAL A 149 -0.77 12.61 4.77
N TRP A 150 -1.80 12.96 3.99
CA TRP A 150 -1.64 13.62 2.70
C TRP A 150 -0.99 15.01 2.82
N ALA A 151 -1.37 15.79 3.83
CA ALA A 151 -0.76 17.10 4.07
C ALA A 151 0.73 16.96 4.46
N PHE A 152 1.04 16.03 5.36
CA PHE A 152 2.40 15.76 5.81
C PHE A 152 3.30 15.29 4.66
N THR A 153 2.85 14.30 3.88
CA THR A 153 3.62 13.77 2.75
C THR A 153 3.76 14.81 1.63
N SER A 154 2.72 15.61 1.38
CA SER A 154 2.77 16.72 0.41
C SER A 154 3.84 17.75 0.78
N ILE A 155 3.83 18.23 2.03
CA ILE A 155 4.83 19.20 2.53
C ILE A 155 6.23 18.61 2.46
N TYR A 156 6.42 17.37 2.92
CA TYR A 156 7.72 16.71 2.88
C TYR A 156 8.23 16.56 1.44
N CYS A 157 7.38 16.18 0.49
CA CYS A 157 7.77 15.98 -0.90
C CYS A 157 8.08 17.29 -1.63
N MET A 158 7.73 18.47 -1.08
CA MET A 158 8.13 19.75 -1.67
C MET A 158 9.66 19.90 -1.76
N LEU A 159 10.41 19.21 -0.89
CA LEU A 159 11.87 19.17 -0.96
C LEU A 159 12.35 18.70 -2.33
N TRP A 160 11.67 17.74 -2.97
CA TRP A 160 12.08 17.20 -4.27
C TRP A 160 12.08 18.25 -5.38
N PHE A 161 11.23 19.28 -5.33
CA PHE A 161 11.25 20.37 -6.30
C PHE A 161 12.58 21.13 -6.30
N PHE A 162 13.25 21.23 -5.15
CA PHE A 162 14.54 21.92 -5.04
C PHE A 162 15.73 21.03 -5.40
N LEU A 163 15.56 19.71 -5.36
CA LEU A 163 16.61 18.74 -5.62
C LEU A 163 16.72 18.33 -7.10
N LEU A 164 15.67 18.55 -7.88
CA LEU A 164 15.57 18.08 -9.26
C LEU A 164 15.91 19.20 -10.27
N ASP A 165 16.54 18.81 -11.37
CA ASP A 165 16.81 19.69 -12.52
C ASP A 165 16.87 18.87 -13.82
N LEU A 166 16.82 19.57 -14.96
CA LEU A 166 17.07 18.94 -16.25
C LEU A 166 18.56 18.90 -16.54
N ASN A 167 19.08 17.71 -16.84
CA ASN A 167 20.43 17.51 -17.33
C ASN A 167 20.39 17.31 -18.84
N ILE A 168 21.12 18.16 -19.58
CA ILE A 168 21.25 18.06 -21.04
C ILE A 168 22.62 17.46 -21.31
N SER A 169 22.66 16.25 -21.86
CA SER A 169 23.90 15.56 -22.22
C SER A 169 23.97 15.37 -23.73
N THR A 170 25.07 15.80 -24.34
CA THR A 170 25.32 15.61 -25.78
C THR A 170 26.14 14.34 -25.97
N TYR A 171 25.53 13.29 -26.53
CA TYR A 171 26.21 12.04 -26.86
C TYR A 171 26.25 11.88 -28.39
N LYS A 172 27.46 11.86 -28.97
CA LYS A 172 27.70 11.56 -30.40
C LYS A 172 26.72 12.31 -31.34
N ASP A 173 26.67 13.63 -31.24
CA ASP A 173 25.80 14.53 -32.02
C ASP A 173 24.28 14.42 -31.76
N ALA A 174 23.84 13.62 -30.78
CA ALA A 174 22.47 13.60 -30.28
C ALA A 174 22.35 14.33 -28.94
N ILE A 175 21.33 15.20 -28.81
CA ILE A 175 20.99 15.89 -27.57
C ILE A 175 20.04 14.98 -26.78
N VAL A 176 20.50 14.46 -25.64
CA VAL A 176 19.68 13.67 -24.73
C VAL A 176 19.33 14.53 -23.51
N VAL A 177 18.04 14.71 -23.28
CA VAL A 177 17.52 15.40 -22.10
C VAL A 177 17.15 14.34 -21.06
N SER A 178 17.61 14.51 -19.82
CA SER A 178 17.36 13.59 -18.71
C SER A 178 16.85 14.37 -17.50
N CYS A 179 15.82 13.86 -16.82
CA CYS A 179 15.41 14.37 -15.52
C CYS A 179 16.31 13.76 -14.43
N GLY A 180 16.97 14.57 -13.61
CA GLY A 180 17.88 14.06 -12.58
C GLY A 180 18.07 15.00 -11.40
N TYR A 181 18.92 14.60 -10.46
CA TYR A 181 19.26 15.43 -9.32
C TYR A 181 20.24 16.54 -9.72
N LYS A 182 19.93 17.77 -9.32
CA LYS A 182 20.78 18.96 -9.53
C LYS A 182 22.08 18.88 -8.75
N ILE A 183 22.02 18.27 -7.57
CA ILE A 183 23.06 18.33 -6.55
C ILE A 183 23.97 17.10 -6.62
N SER A 184 25.19 17.22 -6.10
CA SER A 184 26.13 16.09 -6.13
C SER A 184 25.66 14.92 -5.26
N ARG A 185 26.11 13.71 -5.62
CA ARG A 185 25.76 12.44 -4.94
C ARG A 185 25.92 12.47 -3.43
N ASN A 186 26.88 13.22 -2.92
CA ASN A 186 27.15 13.31 -1.49
C ASN A 186 26.03 14.00 -0.71
N TYR A 187 25.26 14.90 -1.33
CA TYR A 187 24.18 15.63 -0.66
C TYR A 187 22.82 14.98 -0.82
N TYR A 188 22.46 14.46 -2.01
CA TYR A 188 21.15 13.81 -2.18
C TYR A 188 21.12 12.36 -1.66
N SER A 189 22.26 11.65 -1.64
CA SER A 189 22.31 10.27 -1.13
C SER A 189 21.83 10.13 0.31
N PRO A 190 22.26 10.95 1.29
CA PRO A 190 21.74 10.85 2.66
C PRO A 190 20.24 11.19 2.75
N ILE A 191 19.75 12.15 1.95
CA ILE A 191 18.33 12.51 1.90
C ILE A 191 17.50 11.33 1.38
N TYR A 192 17.94 10.69 0.30
CA TYR A 192 17.32 9.49 -0.25
C TYR A 192 17.33 8.32 0.74
N LEU A 193 18.44 8.10 1.44
CA LEU A 193 18.53 7.05 2.46
C LEU A 193 17.62 7.32 3.66
N MET A 194 17.49 8.58 4.08
CA MET A 194 16.55 8.99 5.12
C MET A 194 15.11 8.73 4.69
N ASP A 195 14.75 9.13 3.47
CA ASP A 195 13.44 8.88 2.88
C ASP A 195 13.10 7.37 2.85
N PHE A 196 14.03 6.56 2.34
CA PHE A 196 13.91 5.10 2.32
C PHE A 196 13.76 4.53 3.74
N GLY A 197 14.56 4.99 4.71
CA GLY A 197 14.44 4.53 6.09
C GLY A 197 13.08 4.86 6.70
N VAL A 198 12.63 6.10 6.56
CA VAL A 198 11.43 6.63 7.23
C VAL A 198 10.15 6.17 6.56
N PHE A 199 10.07 6.20 5.23
CA PHE A 199 8.85 5.90 4.49
C PHE A 199 8.80 4.49 3.92
N TYR A 200 9.88 3.72 3.95
CA TYR A 200 9.85 2.31 3.51
C TYR A 200 10.16 1.35 4.65
N VAL A 201 11.34 1.45 5.27
CA VAL A 201 11.79 0.48 6.27
C VAL A 201 10.93 0.50 7.53
N VAL A 202 10.67 1.68 8.10
CA VAL A 202 9.87 1.82 9.32
C VAL A 202 8.43 1.30 9.13
N PRO A 203 7.67 1.74 8.09
CA PRO A 203 6.36 1.20 7.77
C PRO A 203 6.33 -0.32 7.57
N MET A 204 7.32 -0.88 6.88
CA MET A 204 7.42 -2.32 6.66
C MET A 204 7.62 -3.10 7.96
N ILE A 205 8.51 -2.64 8.84
CA ILE A 205 8.74 -3.27 10.14
C ILE A 205 7.47 -3.20 11.00
N LEU A 206 6.85 -2.02 11.08
CA LEU A 206 5.62 -1.83 11.84
C LEU A 206 4.49 -2.72 11.31
N ALA A 207 4.29 -2.75 9.99
CA ALA A 207 3.28 -3.61 9.38
C ALA A 207 3.52 -5.09 9.71
N THR A 208 4.76 -5.55 9.56
CA THR A 208 5.14 -6.95 9.83
C THR A 208 4.88 -7.33 11.29
N VAL A 209 5.29 -6.49 12.24
CA VAL A 209 5.09 -6.74 13.68
C VAL A 209 3.60 -6.77 14.03
N LEU A 210 2.82 -5.80 13.54
CA LEU A 210 1.39 -5.71 13.81
C LEU A 210 0.61 -6.89 13.19
N TYR A 211 0.93 -7.26 11.95
CA TYR A 211 0.33 -8.44 11.32
C TYR A 211 0.73 -9.74 12.01
N GLY A 212 1.97 -9.84 12.51
CA GLY A 212 2.40 -10.95 13.35
C GLY A 212 1.56 -11.10 14.62
N PHE A 213 1.25 -9.98 15.30
CA PHE A 213 0.36 -10.01 16.46
C PHE A 213 -1.08 -10.39 16.10
N ILE A 214 -1.61 -9.85 14.99
CA ILE A 214 -2.95 -10.20 14.49
C ILE A 214 -3.02 -11.71 14.21
N ALA A 215 -2.04 -12.25 13.48
CA ALA A 215 -1.96 -13.67 13.16
C ALA A 215 -1.93 -14.51 14.45
N ARG A 216 -1.04 -14.18 15.39
CA ARG A 216 -0.95 -14.89 16.67
C ARG A 216 -2.27 -14.92 17.43
N ILE A 217 -2.98 -13.79 17.51
CA ILE A 217 -4.27 -13.71 18.22
C ILE A 217 -5.34 -14.54 17.52
N LEU A 218 -5.37 -14.52 16.18
CA LEU A 218 -6.32 -15.29 15.38
C LEU A 218 -6.07 -16.80 15.47
N PHE A 219 -4.80 -17.24 15.51
CA PHE A 219 -4.44 -18.65 15.67
C PHE A 219 -4.62 -19.18 17.10
N LEU A 220 -4.40 -18.33 18.12
CA LEU A 220 -4.62 -18.71 19.52
C LEU A 220 -6.11 -18.71 19.91
N ASN A 221 -6.95 -17.98 19.19
CA ASN A 221 -8.40 -17.94 19.40
C ASN A 221 -9.14 -18.33 18.12
N PRO A 222 -9.06 -19.60 17.69
CA PRO A 222 -9.83 -20.04 16.53
C PRO A 222 -11.31 -19.74 16.76
N ILE A 223 -11.89 -18.99 15.82
CA ILE A 223 -13.32 -18.72 15.80
C ILE A 223 -14.03 -20.09 15.77
N PRO A 224 -14.99 -20.37 16.67
CA PRO A 224 -15.71 -21.65 16.66
C PRO A 224 -16.37 -21.84 15.29
N SER A 225 -15.77 -22.67 14.46
CA SER A 225 -16.19 -22.94 13.10
C SER A 225 -17.16 -24.12 13.10
N ASP A 226 -18.29 -24.00 13.80
CA ASP A 226 -19.55 -24.65 13.40
C ASP A 226 -20.72 -24.29 14.35
N PRO A 227 -21.89 -23.83 13.83
CA PRO A 227 -23.11 -23.71 14.61
C PRO A 227 -23.75 -25.06 14.98
N LYS A 228 -23.25 -26.18 14.43
CA LYS A 228 -23.94 -27.48 14.51
C LYS A 228 -23.56 -28.34 15.72
N GLU A 229 -22.44 -28.09 16.39
CA GLU A 229 -21.99 -28.92 17.51
C GLU A 229 -22.66 -28.54 18.85
N ASN A 230 -23.04 -27.28 19.04
CA ASN A 230 -23.75 -26.85 20.25
C ASN A 230 -25.17 -27.42 20.38
N SER A 231 -25.77 -27.91 19.30
CA SER A 231 -27.10 -28.55 19.34
C SER A 231 -27.08 -29.95 19.96
N LYS A 232 -25.92 -30.61 19.96
CA LYS A 232 -25.74 -31.95 20.54
C LYS A 232 -25.34 -31.87 22.02
N THR A 233 -24.51 -30.89 22.39
CA THR A 233 -24.10 -30.67 23.79
C THR A 233 -25.27 -30.23 24.67
N TRP A 234 -26.16 -29.34 24.19
CA TRP A 234 -27.35 -28.92 24.95
C TRP A 234 -28.39 -30.03 25.16
N LYS A 235 -28.50 -31.00 24.23
CA LYS A 235 -29.40 -32.15 24.40
C LYS A 235 -28.87 -33.16 25.42
N ASN A 236 -27.56 -33.33 25.53
CA ASN A 236 -26.96 -34.27 26.48
C ASN A 236 -26.82 -33.68 27.89
N ASP A 237 -26.69 -32.35 28.02
CA ASP A 237 -26.58 -31.67 29.32
C ASP A 237 -27.94 -31.50 30.03
N SER A 238 -29.05 -31.69 29.30
CA SER A 238 -30.40 -31.71 29.88
C SER A 238 -30.68 -32.98 30.69
N THR A 239 -29.85 -34.03 30.57
CA THR A 239 -30.11 -35.34 31.17
C THR A 239 -29.18 -35.67 32.35
N HIS A 240 -28.09 -34.93 32.55
CA HIS A 240 -27.17 -35.19 33.65
C HIS A 240 -26.39 -33.93 34.07
N GLN A 241 -26.87 -33.19 35.08
CA GLN A 241 -26.03 -32.79 36.22
C GLN A 241 -26.82 -32.03 37.30
N ASN A 242 -27.38 -32.82 38.21
CA ASN A 242 -27.38 -32.49 39.62
C ASN A 242 -25.97 -32.85 40.16
N LYS A 243 -25.09 -31.87 40.40
CA LYS A 243 -24.08 -31.82 41.50
C LYS A 243 -22.88 -30.88 41.23
N ASN A 244 -22.67 -30.03 42.23
CA ASN A 244 -21.42 -29.50 42.78
C ASN A 244 -20.64 -28.36 42.09
N LEU A 245 -20.59 -27.25 42.84
CA LEU A 245 -19.57 -26.22 42.85
C LEU A 245 -18.15 -26.80 43.00
N ASN A 246 -17.20 -26.25 42.25
CA ASN A 246 -15.96 -25.70 42.83
C ASN A 246 -15.26 -24.73 41.87
N LEU A 247 -14.70 -23.67 42.46
CA LEU A 247 -13.94 -22.59 41.84
C LEU A 247 -12.74 -23.08 41.03
N ASN A 248 -12.46 -22.42 39.89
CA ASN A 248 -11.11 -21.94 39.65
C ASN A 248 -11.05 -20.75 38.68
N THR A 249 -10.07 -19.91 38.97
CA THR A 249 -9.92 -18.50 38.65
C THR A 249 -9.28 -18.28 37.27
N SER A 250 -10.00 -17.70 36.32
CA SER A 250 -9.42 -16.91 35.20
C SER A 250 -10.49 -16.14 34.42
N ASN A 251 -11.28 -15.30 35.11
CA ASN A 251 -12.30 -14.45 34.48
C ASN A 251 -11.83 -13.00 34.45
N ARG A 252 -11.55 -12.45 33.25
CA ARG A 252 -11.74 -11.00 33.01
C ARG A 252 -11.95 -10.50 31.59
N CYS A 253 -11.96 -11.33 30.54
CA CYS A 253 -12.12 -10.82 29.16
C CYS A 253 -13.37 -11.30 28.40
N PHE A 254 -14.21 -12.19 28.96
CA PHE A 254 -15.23 -12.87 28.15
C PHE A 254 -16.70 -12.50 28.42
N ASN A 255 -17.00 -11.74 29.48
CA ASN A 255 -18.41 -11.49 29.84
C ASN A 255 -19.09 -10.30 29.13
N SER A 256 -18.35 -9.43 28.42
CA SER A 256 -18.95 -8.26 27.76
C SER A 256 -19.52 -8.54 26.37
N THR A 257 -19.19 -9.67 25.74
CA THR A 257 -19.53 -9.91 24.32
C THR A 257 -20.87 -10.61 24.10
N VAL A 258 -21.45 -11.22 25.15
CA VAL A 258 -22.77 -11.88 25.07
C VAL A 258 -23.91 -10.93 25.46
N SER A 259 -23.65 -9.93 26.32
CA SER A 259 -24.68 -9.00 26.78
C SER A 259 -25.06 -7.94 25.74
N SER A 260 -24.10 -7.43 24.94
CA SER A 260 -24.38 -6.40 23.93
C SER A 260 -25.19 -6.90 22.72
N ARG A 261 -25.28 -8.22 22.49
CA ARG A 261 -26.06 -8.77 21.37
C ARG A 261 -27.55 -8.99 21.69
N LYS A 262 -27.96 -8.89 22.96
CA LYS A 262 -29.37 -9.05 23.39
C LYS A 262 -30.19 -7.75 23.44
N GLN A 263 -29.56 -6.57 23.33
CA GLN A 263 -30.29 -5.29 23.45
C GLN A 263 -30.75 -4.68 22.11
N VAL A 264 -30.30 -5.19 20.95
CA VAL A 264 -30.67 -4.60 19.64
C VAL A 264 -31.90 -5.26 19.01
N SER A 265 -32.35 -6.41 19.51
CA SER A 265 -33.50 -7.15 18.94
C SER A 265 -34.85 -6.91 19.64
N LYS A 266 -35.00 -5.84 20.44
CA LYS A 266 -36.23 -5.58 21.22
C LYS A 266 -36.87 -4.21 21.01
N ALA A 267 -36.47 -3.47 19.97
CA ALA A 267 -37.00 -2.15 19.68
C ALA A 267 -37.48 -2.04 18.22
N GLU A 268 -38.53 -2.77 17.87
CA GLU A 268 -39.37 -2.45 16.71
C GLU A 268 -40.84 -2.56 17.19
N PRO A 269 -41.63 -1.46 17.21
CA PRO A 269 -43.06 -1.53 17.52
C PRO A 269 -43.88 -1.99 16.29
N PRO A 270 -45.06 -2.61 16.48
CA PRO A 270 -45.90 -3.08 15.39
C PRO A 270 -46.57 -1.91 14.66
N SER A 271 -46.41 -1.87 13.33
CA SER A 271 -47.16 -0.98 12.44
C SER A 271 -48.59 -1.48 12.25
N GLN A 272 -49.58 -0.66 12.65
CA GLN A 272 -50.89 -0.60 11.99
C GLN A 272 -50.77 0.26 10.73
#